data_AF-A0A1I4KC00-F1
#
_entry.id   AF-A0A1I4KC00-F1
#
_cell.length_a   1.000
_cell.length_b   1.000
_cell.length_c   1.000
_cell.angle_alpha   90.00
_cell.angle_beta   90.00
_cell.angle_gamma   90.00
#
_symmetry.space_group_name_H-M   'P 1'
#
loop_
_entity.id
_entity.type
_entity.pdbx_description
1 polymer ?
#
loop_
_entity_poly.entity_id
_entity_poly.type
_entity_poly.pdbx_seq_one_letter_code
_entity_poly.pdbx_strand_id
1 'polypeptide(L)'
;MLNFLGTIAGNILGLAGILGFTLGLMTRNLFLAAGLGAVVGFVETMGFAGFDMAKVETLDLIIAIGVGLMAGALGCAVRVKGTTV
;
A
#
# COMPACT_ATOMS: atom_id res chain seq x y z
N MET A 1 21.82 -4.16 0.56
CA MET A 1 20.93 -4.26 -0.61
C MET A 1 19.80 -5.28 -0.43
N LEU A 2 20.05 -6.47 0.13
CA LEU A 2 19.00 -7.47 0.34
C LEU A 2 17.88 -7.02 1.31
N ASN A 3 18.22 -6.27 2.36
CA ASN A 3 17.24 -5.71 3.31
C ASN A 3 16.28 -4.73 2.61
N PHE A 4 16.79 -3.84 1.77
CA PHE A 4 15.97 -2.85 1.05
C PHE A 4 14.99 -3.51 0.07
N LEU A 5 15.45 -4.51 -0.67
CA LEU A 5 14.60 -5.27 -1.58
C LEU A 5 13.60 -6.16 -0.81
N GLY A 6 14.01 -6.67 0.36
CA GLY A 6 13.16 -7.40 1.30
C GLY A 6 12.04 -6.54 1.87
N THR A 7 12.29 -5.29 2.23
CA THR A 7 11.26 -4.36 2.72
C THR A 7 10.25 -4.02 1.61
N ILE A 8 10.74 -3.74 0.39
CA ILE A 8 9.85 -3.48 -0.76
C ILE A 8 8.98 -4.71 -1.05
N ALA A 9 9.58 -5.89 -1.17
CA ALA A 9 8.85 -7.12 -1.43
C ALA A 9 7.87 -7.47 -0.30
N GLY A 10 8.27 -7.20 0.96
CA GLY A 10 7.44 -7.35 2.15
C GLY A 10 6.20 -6.47 2.12
N ASN A 11 6.34 -5.18 1.80
CA ASN A 11 5.19 -4.27 1.70
C ASN A 11 4.29 -4.58 0.49
N ILE A 12 4.86 -5.04 -0.62
CA ILE A 12 4.08 -5.45 -1.81
C ILE A 12 3.26 -6.72 -1.55
N LEU A 13 3.84 -7.70 -0.86
CA LEU A 13 3.15 -8.96 -0.52
C LEU A 13 2.39 -8.87 0.82
N GLY A 14 2.55 -7.76 1.54
CA GLY A 14 1.99 -7.52 2.87
C GLY A 14 0.60 -6.89 2.86
N LEU A 15 0.23 -6.32 4.00
CA LEU A 15 -1.01 -5.58 4.23
C LEU A 15 -1.13 -4.37 3.29
N ALA A 16 -0.08 -3.58 3.08
CA ALA A 16 -0.08 -2.41 2.21
C ALA A 16 -0.44 -2.78 0.76
N GLY A 17 0.18 -3.84 0.23
CA GLY A 17 -0.12 -4.34 -1.10
C GLY A 17 -1.51 -5.00 -1.19
N ILE A 18 -1.79 -6.01 -0.36
CA ILE A 18 -3.01 -6.81 -0.48
C ILE A 18 -4.25 -6.04 -0.04
N LEU A 19 -4.23 -5.40 1.15
CA LEU A 19 -5.37 -4.59 1.60
C LEU A 19 -5.50 -3.31 0.79
N GLY A 20 -4.39 -2.67 0.41
CA GLY A 20 -4.44 -1.50 -0.48
C GLY A 20 -5.12 -1.84 -1.81
N PHE A 21 -4.73 -2.95 -2.45
CA PHE A 21 -5.32 -3.40 -3.71
C PHE A 21 -6.80 -3.79 -3.57
N THR A 22 -7.15 -4.55 -2.53
CA THR A 22 -8.54 -4.96 -2.29
C THR A 22 -9.46 -3.80 -1.93
N LEU A 23 -8.99 -2.81 -1.15
CA LEU A 23 -9.72 -1.56 -0.91
C LEU A 23 -9.88 -0.74 -2.20
N GLY A 24 -8.85 -0.75 -3.06
CA GLY A 24 -8.93 -0.18 -4.41
C GLY A 24 -10.03 -0.82 -5.25
N LEU A 25 -10.17 -2.16 -5.19
CA LEU A 25 -11.23 -2.90 -5.90
C LEU A 25 -12.65 -2.58 -5.39
N MET A 26 -12.80 -2.11 -4.15
CA MET A 26 -14.12 -1.75 -3.62
C MET A 26 -14.58 -0.34 -4.04
N THR A 27 -13.67 0.50 -4.53
CA THR A 27 -13.96 1.88 -4.93
C THR A 27 -13.98 2.05 -6.45
N ARG A 28 -14.69 3.07 -6.95
CA ARG A 28 -14.76 3.43 -8.39
C ARG A 28 -14.06 4.76 -8.68
N ASN A 29 -13.55 5.41 -7.64
CA ASN A 29 -12.89 6.69 -7.70
C ASN A 29 -11.41 6.49 -7.38
N LEU A 30 -10.55 6.73 -8.37
CA LEU A 30 -9.10 6.57 -8.30
C LEU A 30 -8.47 7.37 -7.15
N PHE A 31 -8.98 8.56 -6.86
CA PHE A 31 -8.45 9.39 -5.77
C PHE A 31 -8.75 8.79 -4.39
N LEU A 32 -9.95 8.26 -4.19
CA LEU A 32 -10.30 7.56 -2.95
C LEU A 32 -9.51 6.26 -2.82
N ALA A 33 -9.33 5.53 -3.90
CA ALA A 33 -8.55 4.29 -3.92
C ALA A 33 -7.08 4.52 -3.55
N ALA A 34 -6.45 5.52 -4.18
CA ALA A 34 -5.07 5.91 -3.90
C ALA A 34 -4.90 6.42 -2.47
N GLY A 35 -5.85 7.22 -1.98
CA GLY A 35 -5.87 7.72 -0.60
C GLY A 35 -6.00 6.60 0.43
N LEU A 36 -6.91 5.65 0.21
CA LEU A 36 -7.07 4.48 1.09
C LEU A 36 -5.82 3.61 1.07
N GLY A 37 -5.24 3.37 -0.10
CA GLY A 37 -3.98 2.64 -0.24
C GLY A 37 -2.82 3.29 0.51
N ALA A 38 -2.68 4.62 0.42
CA ALA A 38 -1.67 5.37 1.15
C ALA A 38 -1.86 5.29 2.68
N VAL A 39 -3.11 5.37 3.16
CA VAL A 39 -3.43 5.22 4.59
C VAL A 39 -3.09 3.81 5.07
N VAL A 40 -3.38 2.77 4.29
CA VAL A 40 -3.03 1.39 4.65
C VAL A 40 -1.52 1.21 4.74
N GLY A 41 -0.75 1.76 3.78
CA GLY A 41 0.72 1.72 3.83
C GLY A 41 1.29 2.41 5.07
N PHE A 42 0.71 3.54 5.47
CA PHE A 42 1.08 4.24 6.70
C PHE A 42 0.75 3.44 7.96
N VAL A 43 -0.46 2.87 8.04
CA VAL A 43 -0.91 2.05 9.17
C VAL A 43 -0.10 0.75 9.29
N GLU A 44 0.22 0.12 8.16
CA GLU A 44 1.08 -1.07 8.14
C GLU A 44 2.45 -0.74 8.71
N THR A 45 3.08 0.35 8.27
CA THR A 45 4.42 0.72 8.75
C THR A 45 4.42 0.96 10.26
N MET A 46 3.39 1.62 10.80
CA MET A 46 3.25 1.78 12.25
C MET A 46 3.01 0.44 12.98
N GLY A 47 2.20 -0.45 12.41
CA GLY A 47 1.87 -1.74 12.99
C GLY A 47 3.07 -2.70 13.01
N PHE A 48 3.82 -2.78 11.91
CA PHE A 48 5.03 -3.60 11.79
C PHE A 48 6.21 -3.04 12.61
N ALA A 49 6.27 -1.72 12.80
CA ALA A 49 7.25 -1.10 13.69
C ALA A 49 6.96 -1.32 15.18
N GLY A 50 5.84 -1.96 15.54
CA GLY A 50 5.50 -2.26 16.93
C GLY A 50 5.37 -1.01 17.81
N PHE A 51 5.00 0.14 17.23
CA PHE A 51 5.01 1.47 17.88
C PHE A 51 6.39 2.01 18.32
N ASP A 52 7.49 1.42 17.86
CA ASP A 52 8.83 1.90 18.19
C ASP A 52 9.36 2.85 17.10
N MET A 53 9.04 4.14 17.25
CA MET A 53 9.37 5.23 16.30
C MET A 53 10.88 5.40 16.09
N ALA A 54 11.73 4.79 16.93
CA ALA A 54 13.20 4.81 16.78
C ALA A 54 13.71 3.81 15.72
N LYS A 55 12.89 2.82 15.33
CA LYS A 55 13.21 1.81 14.32
C LYS A 55 12.59 2.07 12.96
N VAL A 56 11.68 3.04 12.87
CA VAL A 56 11.03 3.43 11.61
C VAL A 56 12.03 4.23 10.80
N GLU A 57 12.69 3.57 9.85
CA GLU A 57 13.46 4.28 8.83
C GLU A 57 12.47 5.07 7.96
N THR A 58 12.67 6.39 7.87
CA THR A 58 11.80 7.29 7.08
C THR A 58 11.64 6.82 5.64
N LEU A 59 12.65 6.11 5.13
CA LEU A 59 12.68 5.54 3.80
C LEU A 59 11.67 4.37 3.64
N ASP A 60 11.57 3.49 4.63
CA ASP A 60 10.61 2.37 4.62
C ASP A 60 9.16 2.87 4.70
N LEU A 61 8.91 3.95 5.45
CA LEU A 61 7.60 4.59 5.52
C LEU A 61 7.18 5.19 4.16
N ILE A 62 8.10 5.86 3.47
CA ILE A 62 7.85 6.41 2.12
C ILE A 62 7.57 5.27 1.13
N ILE A 63 8.33 4.17 1.21
CA ILE A 63 8.13 2.99 0.37
C ILE A 63 6.76 2.37 0.63
N ALA A 64 6.37 2.16 1.89
CA ALA A 64 5.08 1.57 2.25
C ALA A 64 3.90 2.41 1.75
N ILE A 65 3.96 3.74 1.92
CA ILE A 65 2.95 4.66 1.42
C ILE A 65 2.91 4.61 -0.11
N GLY A 66 4.07 4.62 -0.78
CA GLY A 66 4.15 4.55 -2.24
C GLY A 66 3.58 3.25 -2.81
N VAL A 67 3.94 2.11 -2.20
CA VAL A 67 3.42 0.79 -2.57
C VAL A 67 1.91 0.72 -2.34
N GLY A 68 1.43 1.17 -1.17
CA GLY A 68 0.00 1.20 -0.86
C GLY A 68 -0.80 2.07 -1.83
N LEU A 69 -0.29 3.25 -2.18
CA LEU A 69 -0.92 4.17 -3.13
C LEU A 69 -1.01 3.53 -4.53
N MET A 70 0.06 2.91 -5.00
CA MET A 70 0.11 2.21 -6.29
C MET A 70 -0.82 0.99 -6.30
N ALA A 71 -0.81 0.19 -5.22
CA ALA A 71 -1.67 -0.98 -5.08
C ALA A 71 -3.17 -0.58 -5.09
N GLY A 72 -3.54 0.47 -4.34
CA GLY A 72 -4.90 1.00 -4.34
C GLY A 72 -5.34 1.54 -5.70
N ALA A 73 -4.48 2.30 -6.37
CA ALA A 73 -4.75 2.80 -7.72
C ALA A 73 -4.92 1.66 -8.74
N LEU A 74 -4.06 0.64 -8.68
CA LEU A 74 -4.14 -0.55 -9.54
C LEU A 74 -5.43 -1.34 -9.29
N GLY A 75 -5.83 -1.54 -8.03
CA GLY A 75 -7.08 -2.22 -7.69
C GLY A 75 -8.30 -1.49 -8.27
N CYS A 76 -8.36 -0.16 -8.13
CA CYS A 76 -9.45 0.63 -8.73
C CYS A 76 -9.42 0.56 -10.26
N ALA A 77 -8.24 0.62 -10.89
CA ALA A 77 -8.10 0.51 -12.34
C ALA A 77 -8.58 -0.85 -12.86
N VAL A 78 -8.27 -1.94 -12.16
CA VAL A 78 -8.77 -3.29 -12.47
C VAL A 78 -10.28 -3.34 -12.36
N ARG A 79 -10.88 -2.77 -11.30
CA ARG A 79 -12.34 -2.73 -11.16
C ARG A 79 -13.01 -1.92 -12.26
N VAL A 80 -12.48 -0.74 -12.59
CA VAL A 80 -13.04 0.12 -13.64
C VAL A 80 -13.02 -0.63 -14.99
N LYS A 81 -11.88 -1.25 -15.35
CA LYS A 81 -11.77 -2.07 -16.56
C LYS A 81 -12.65 -3.32 -16.52
N GLY A 82 -12.77 -3.95 -15.35
CA GLY A 82 -13.64 -5.12 -15.14
C GLY A 82 -15.14 -4.80 -15.22
N THR A 83 -15.53 -3.52 -15.10
CA THR A 83 -16.93 -3.09 -15.34
C THR A 83 -17.19 -2.57 -16.75
N THR A 84 -16.17 -2.55 -17.61
CA THR A 84 -16.28 -2.20 -19.04
C THR A 84 -16.30 -3.42 -19.97
N VAL A 85 -16.32 -4.63 -19.42
CA VAL A 85 -16.68 -5.89 -20.10
C VAL A 85 -18.13 -6.22 -19.84
#